data_AF-A0A9W6HHM7-F1
#
_entry.id   AF-A0A9W6HHM7-F1
#
_cell.length_a   1.000
_cell.length_b   1.000
_cell.length_c   1.000
_cell.angle_alpha   90.00
_cell.angle_beta   90.00
_cell.angle_gamma   90.00
#
_symmetry.space_group_name_H-M   'P 1'
#
loop_
_entity.id
_entity.type
_entity.pdbx_description
1 polymer ?
#
loop_
_entity_poly.entity_id
_entity_poly.type
_entity_poly.pdbx_seq_one_letter_code
_entity_poly.pdbx_strand_id
1 'polypeptide(L)'
;MAQHRLIPADRWEPFSDEHLARVVPVATDRIVRASAATDFTPRQAEMVIFDASGMSADGVRIWHAARRLGESANARARSSARLRFGGRTSSIGWIGWVLLLAALTGGLAFAVALQAEDAVLTAAFSAATAMAVLVAAAGARGRPLDRALWRPQAVALVGTAVAVVFVGGGATAPAMTVLVGAPIIVGTSLVAGMIIRGAKPQQAREVDDSLTAAYRAVIADLPAHVERLERETSAALPPERARFVERARTAVFERVRADERVRERARRRLAPHGDAHGAGGVIIADFADPLTWMPEALARSAYTTDDPRHPDNRDG
;
A
#
# COMPACT_ATOMS: atom_id res chain seq x y z
N MET A 1 -16.33 14.14 27.91
CA MET A 1 -16.70 12.71 27.82
C MET A 1 -18.22 12.61 27.91
N ALA A 2 -18.91 12.60 26.77
CA ALA A 2 -20.36 12.42 26.74
C ALA A 2 -20.66 10.92 26.65
N GLN A 3 -21.38 10.40 27.64
CA GLN A 3 -21.83 9.01 27.66
C GLN A 3 -22.80 8.79 26.49
N HIS A 4 -22.37 8.05 25.47
CA HIS A 4 -23.26 7.45 24.49
C HIS A 4 -24.17 6.46 25.23
N ARG A 5 -25.42 6.86 25.49
CA ARG A 5 -26.48 5.93 25.86
C ARG A 5 -26.70 5.00 24.68
N LEU A 6 -26.16 3.78 24.77
CA LEU A 6 -26.53 2.65 23.94
C LEU A 6 -28.02 2.42 24.15
N ILE A 7 -28.80 2.57 23.08
CA ILE A 7 -30.22 2.20 23.07
C ILE A 7 -30.27 0.68 23.32
N PRO A 8 -31.08 0.20 24.27
CA PRO A 8 -31.21 -1.24 24.55
C PRO A 8 -31.63 -2.01 23.29
N ALA A 9 -30.98 -3.15 23.03
CA ALA A 9 -31.11 -3.95 21.82
C ALA A 9 -32.49 -4.62 21.62
N ASP A 10 -33.42 -4.39 22.55
CA ASP A 10 -34.70 -5.04 22.74
C ASP A 10 -35.93 -4.16 22.41
N ARG A 11 -35.71 -2.92 21.95
CA ARG A 11 -36.76 -2.10 21.29
C ARG A 11 -36.36 -1.73 19.87
N TRP A 12 -36.56 -2.67 18.95
CA TRP A 12 -36.54 -2.35 17.53
C TRP A 12 -37.83 -1.62 17.21
N GLU A 13 -37.77 -0.29 17.07
CA GLU A 13 -38.83 0.44 16.38
C GLU A 13 -38.95 -0.14 14.97
N PRO A 14 -40.18 -0.38 14.47
CA PRO A 14 -40.35 -0.83 13.09
C PRO A 14 -39.65 0.15 12.14
N PHE A 15 -39.06 -0.36 11.06
CA PHE A 15 -38.37 0.43 10.03
C PHE A 15 -39.37 1.29 9.23
N SER A 16 -39.93 2.28 9.92
CA SER A 16 -40.97 3.18 9.44
C SER A 16 -40.37 4.47 8.89
N ASP A 17 -41.19 5.23 8.17
CA ASP A 17 -40.78 6.55 7.66
C ASP A 17 -40.56 7.56 8.80
N GLU A 18 -41.19 7.36 9.96
CA GLU A 18 -40.93 8.16 11.16
C GLU A 18 -39.52 7.90 11.72
N HIS A 19 -39.09 6.63 11.72
CA HIS A 19 -37.72 6.27 12.08
C HIS A 19 -36.72 6.87 11.08
N LEU A 20 -37.02 6.79 9.77
CA LEU A 20 -36.21 7.42 8.73
C LEU A 20 -36.07 8.94 8.94
N ALA A 21 -37.18 9.63 9.26
CA ALA A 21 -37.19 11.06 9.55
C ALA A 21 -36.34 11.45 10.77
N ARG A 22 -36.17 10.55 11.74
CA ARG A 22 -35.24 10.73 12.88
C ARG A 22 -33.78 10.50 12.49
N VAL A 23 -33.49 9.46 11.71
CA VAL A 23 -32.11 9.05 11.35
C VAL A 23 -31.45 10.06 10.41
N VAL A 24 -32.17 10.48 9.37
CA VAL A 24 -31.61 11.33 8.30
C VAL A 24 -30.94 12.61 8.82
N PRO A 25 -31.57 13.46 9.66
CA PRO A 25 -30.92 14.68 10.15
C PRO A 25 -29.70 14.39 11.03
N VAL A 26 -29.76 13.35 11.88
CA VAL A 26 -28.65 12.97 12.76
C VAL A 26 -27.45 12.48 11.96
N ALA A 27 -27.66 11.59 10.98
CA ALA A 27 -26.61 11.08 10.12
C ALA A 27 -26.02 12.20 9.24
N THR A 28 -26.87 13.06 8.68
CA THR A 28 -26.45 14.22 7.85
C THR A 28 -25.52 15.13 8.64
N ASP A 29 -25.91 15.58 9.84
CA ASP A 29 -25.09 16.48 10.66
C ASP A 29 -23.73 15.86 11.06
N ARG A 30 -23.72 14.56 11.40
CA ARG A 30 -22.49 13.83 11.68
C ARG A 30 -21.57 13.74 10.46
N ILE A 31 -22.10 13.45 9.27
CA ILE A 31 -21.32 13.36 8.04
C ILE A 31 -20.79 14.73 7.62
N VAL A 32 -21.61 15.80 7.71
CA VAL A 32 -21.17 17.16 7.41
C VAL A 32 -19.98 17.54 8.28
N ARG A 33 -20.04 17.29 9.60
CA ARG A 33 -18.90 17.52 10.50
C ARG A 33 -17.68 16.67 10.15
N ALA A 34 -17.88 15.38 9.87
CA ALA A 34 -16.78 14.48 9.48
C ALA A 34 -16.13 14.88 8.14
N SER A 35 -16.90 15.45 7.22
CA SER A 35 -16.43 15.86 5.88
C SER A 35 -15.42 17.01 5.91
N ALA A 36 -15.29 17.72 7.04
CA ALA A 36 -14.27 18.73 7.25
C ALA A 36 -12.86 18.12 7.36
N ALA A 37 -12.75 16.84 7.72
CA ALA A 37 -11.48 16.13 7.83
C ALA A 37 -10.89 15.81 6.44
N THR A 38 -9.57 15.92 6.31
CA THR A 38 -8.86 15.67 5.04
C THR A 38 -8.93 14.20 4.62
N ASP A 39 -9.03 13.29 5.58
CA ASP A 39 -9.08 11.85 5.43
C ASP A 39 -10.51 11.29 5.35
N PHE A 40 -11.51 12.15 5.10
CA PHE A 40 -12.91 11.71 4.94
C PHE A 40 -13.07 10.70 3.80
N THR A 41 -13.72 9.58 4.10
CA THR A 41 -13.97 8.48 3.15
C THR A 41 -15.46 8.13 3.04
N PRO A 42 -15.96 7.73 1.85
CA PRO A 42 -17.34 7.29 1.66
C PRO A 42 -17.77 6.18 2.63
N ARG A 43 -16.87 5.25 2.96
CA ARG A 43 -17.14 4.20 3.97
C ARG A 43 -17.48 4.77 5.35
N GLN A 44 -16.86 5.87 5.77
CA GLN A 44 -17.16 6.51 7.06
C GLN A 44 -18.59 7.07 7.06
N ALA A 45 -19.04 7.59 5.92
CA ALA A 45 -20.40 8.11 5.78
C ALA A 45 -21.45 7.01 5.91
N GLU A 46 -21.25 5.86 5.25
CA GLU A 46 -22.16 4.72 5.38
C GLU A 46 -22.10 4.10 6.79
N MET A 47 -20.93 4.05 7.43
CA MET A 47 -20.81 3.64 8.84
C MET A 47 -21.61 4.54 9.79
N VAL A 48 -21.63 5.87 9.55
CA VAL A 48 -22.45 6.80 10.33
C VAL A 48 -23.94 6.52 10.14
N ILE A 49 -24.37 6.13 8.94
CA ILE A 49 -25.77 5.75 8.66
C ILE A 49 -26.13 4.47 9.41
N PHE A 50 -25.28 3.44 9.38
CA PHE A 50 -25.48 2.21 10.17
C PHE A 50 -25.58 2.51 11.68
N ASP A 51 -24.69 3.34 12.20
CA ASP A 51 -24.70 3.73 13.62
C ASP A 51 -25.96 4.52 14.00
N ALA A 52 -26.32 5.54 13.21
CA ALA A 52 -27.52 6.34 13.45
C ALA A 52 -28.81 5.53 13.37
N SER A 53 -28.81 4.44 12.60
CA SER A 53 -29.94 3.52 12.44
C SER A 53 -30.00 2.41 13.51
N GLY A 54 -29.10 2.41 14.50
CA GLY A 54 -29.02 1.35 15.52
C GLY A 54 -28.45 0.02 15.01
N MET A 55 -27.82 0.01 13.83
CA MET A 55 -27.28 -1.17 13.15
C MET A 55 -25.75 -1.13 13.10
N SER A 56 -25.10 -0.53 14.11
CA SER A 56 -23.64 -0.39 14.17
C SER A 56 -22.91 -1.74 14.11
N ALA A 57 -23.44 -2.77 14.77
CA ALA A 57 -22.88 -4.12 14.74
C ALA A 57 -22.87 -4.71 13.31
N ASP A 58 -23.94 -4.51 12.54
CA ASP A 58 -24.03 -4.96 11.16
C ASP A 58 -23.01 -4.21 10.28
N GLY A 59 -22.92 -2.88 10.43
CA GLY A 59 -21.93 -2.04 9.74
C GLY A 59 -20.48 -2.44 10.05
N VAL A 60 -20.15 -2.71 11.32
CA VAL A 60 -18.81 -3.17 11.74
C VAL A 60 -18.46 -4.53 11.12
N ARG A 61 -19.40 -5.48 11.07
CA ARG A 61 -19.15 -6.77 10.41
C ARG A 61 -18.85 -6.61 8.92
N ILE A 62 -19.62 -5.78 8.22
CA ILE A 62 -19.42 -5.47 6.80
C ILE A 62 -18.06 -4.80 6.60
N TRP A 63 -17.72 -3.84 7.45
CA TRP A 63 -16.42 -3.17 7.43
C TRP A 63 -15.26 -4.16 7.56
N HIS A 64 -15.33 -5.11 8.50
CA HIS A 64 -14.28 -6.12 8.64
C HIS A 64 -14.21 -7.06 7.42
N ALA A 65 -15.35 -7.43 6.84
CA ALA A 65 -15.38 -8.27 5.65
C ALA A 65 -14.80 -7.56 4.42
N ALA A 66 -15.20 -6.31 4.19
CA ALA A 66 -14.68 -5.45 3.13
C ALA A 66 -13.19 -5.14 3.32
N ARG A 67 -12.76 -4.86 4.56
CA ARG A 67 -11.34 -4.66 4.86
C ARG A 67 -10.49 -5.87 4.49
N ARG A 68 -10.96 -7.08 4.82
CA ARG A 68 -10.28 -8.33 4.43
C ARG A 68 -10.19 -8.49 2.91
N LEU A 69 -11.14 -7.96 2.14
CA LEU A 69 -11.08 -7.95 0.68
C LEU A 69 -9.85 -7.17 0.19
N GLY A 70 -9.68 -5.91 0.63
CA GLY A 70 -8.52 -5.09 0.25
C GLY A 70 -7.18 -5.64 0.77
N GLU A 71 -7.15 -6.10 2.02
CA GLU A 71 -5.95 -6.72 2.61
C GLU A 71 -5.55 -8.01 1.86
N SER A 72 -6.51 -8.86 1.54
CA SER A 72 -6.26 -10.10 0.79
C SER A 72 -5.89 -9.83 -0.68
N ALA A 73 -6.46 -8.80 -1.32
CA ALA A 73 -6.08 -8.38 -2.66
C ALA A 73 -4.60 -7.93 -2.69
N ASN A 74 -4.21 -7.07 -1.75
CA ASN A 74 -2.83 -6.61 -1.63
C ASN A 74 -1.86 -7.77 -1.32
N ALA A 75 -2.25 -8.67 -0.40
CA ALA A 75 -1.45 -9.84 -0.06
C ALA A 75 -1.30 -10.79 -1.26
N ARG A 76 -2.36 -11.05 -2.03
CA ARG A 76 -2.35 -11.90 -3.23
C ARG A 76 -1.48 -11.33 -4.34
N ALA A 77 -1.55 -10.01 -4.59
CA ALA A 77 -0.70 -9.37 -5.58
C ALA A 77 0.79 -9.53 -5.22
N ARG A 78 1.14 -9.27 -3.96
CA ARG A 78 2.51 -9.43 -3.45
C ARG A 78 2.96 -10.89 -3.46
N SER A 79 2.10 -11.83 -3.06
CA SER A 79 2.44 -13.26 -3.06
C SER A 79 2.61 -13.79 -4.49
N SER A 80 1.77 -13.36 -5.43
CA SER A 80 1.87 -13.74 -6.85
C SER A 80 3.18 -13.25 -7.47
N ALA A 81 3.55 -11.98 -7.22
CA ALA A 81 4.84 -11.44 -7.65
C ALA A 81 6.02 -12.25 -7.04
N ARG A 82 5.95 -12.56 -5.73
CA ARG A 82 6.95 -13.38 -5.04
C ARG A 82 7.05 -14.80 -5.58
N LEU A 83 5.94 -15.47 -5.90
CA LEU A 83 5.96 -16.83 -6.43
C LEU A 83 6.60 -16.89 -7.82
N ARG A 84 6.31 -15.90 -8.69
CA ARG A 84 6.85 -15.87 -10.05
C ARG A 84 8.31 -15.45 -10.13
N PHE A 85 8.72 -14.48 -9.32
CA PHE A 85 10.03 -13.85 -9.46
C PHE A 85 10.95 -14.08 -8.26
N GLY A 86 10.43 -14.62 -7.15
CA GLY A 86 11.19 -15.00 -5.96
C GLY A 86 11.88 -13.82 -5.30
N GLY A 87 13.14 -14.01 -4.91
CA GLY A 87 13.97 -12.97 -4.32
C GLY A 87 14.26 -11.76 -5.23
N ARG A 88 13.89 -11.80 -6.52
CA ARG A 88 14.29 -10.81 -7.54
C ARG A 88 13.34 -9.61 -7.67
N THR A 89 12.16 -9.63 -7.05
CA THR A 89 11.19 -8.52 -7.11
C THR A 89 11.60 -7.33 -6.24
N SER A 90 11.23 -6.10 -6.63
CA SER A 90 11.32 -4.88 -5.79
C SER A 90 10.60 -4.98 -4.45
N SER A 91 9.59 -5.84 -4.30
CA SER A 91 8.87 -6.03 -3.03
C SER A 91 9.70 -6.84 -2.02
N ILE A 92 10.84 -6.26 -1.61
CA ILE A 92 11.88 -6.77 -0.70
C ILE A 92 11.87 -8.30 -0.57
N GLY A 93 12.21 -8.96 -1.67
CA GLY A 93 12.64 -10.35 -1.61
C GLY A 93 13.93 -10.48 -0.78
N TRP A 94 14.35 -11.70 -0.49
CA TRP A 94 15.56 -11.92 0.32
C TRP A 94 16.82 -11.24 -0.27
N ILE A 95 16.94 -11.13 -1.61
CA ILE A 95 18.04 -10.41 -2.27
C ILE A 95 17.98 -8.91 -1.94
N GLY A 96 16.77 -8.33 -1.91
CA GLY A 96 16.57 -6.94 -1.50
C GLY A 96 17.02 -6.68 -0.06
N TRP A 97 16.70 -7.60 0.87
CA TRP A 97 17.18 -7.51 2.26
C TRP A 97 18.70 -7.62 2.37
N VAL A 98 19.31 -8.54 1.62
CA VAL A 98 20.77 -8.70 1.58
C VAL A 98 21.45 -7.44 1.02
N LEU A 99 20.89 -6.82 -0.02
CA LEU A 99 21.43 -5.58 -0.58
C LEU A 99 21.21 -4.37 0.34
N LEU A 100 20.10 -4.32 1.07
CA LEU A 100 19.88 -3.31 2.10
C LEU A 100 20.91 -3.45 3.23
N LEU A 101 21.17 -4.68 3.68
CA LEU A 101 22.21 -4.96 4.66
C LEU A 101 23.58 -4.52 4.14
N ALA A 102 23.90 -4.81 2.87
CA ALA A 102 25.12 -4.33 2.23
C ALA A 102 25.24 -2.80 2.24
N ALA A 103 24.14 -2.10 1.96
CA ALA A 103 24.11 -0.64 2.01
C ALA A 103 24.34 -0.10 3.44
N LEU A 104 23.74 -0.74 4.44
CA LEU A 104 23.94 -0.38 5.85
C LEU A 104 25.38 -0.62 6.31
N THR A 105 25.97 -1.78 5.99
CA THR A 105 27.37 -2.06 6.33
C THR A 105 28.33 -1.15 5.57
N GLY A 106 28.03 -0.79 4.32
CA GLY A 106 28.81 0.18 3.56
C GLY A 106 28.74 1.59 4.16
N GLY A 107 27.55 1.99 4.64
CA GLY A 107 27.36 3.25 5.37
C GLY A 107 28.07 3.27 6.73
N LEU A 108 28.10 2.14 7.45
CA LEU A 108 28.86 2.00 8.70
C LEU A 108 30.37 2.05 8.45
N ALA A 109 30.88 1.40 7.39
CA ALA A 109 32.28 1.51 6.99
C ALA A 109 32.67 2.98 6.75
N PHE A 110 31.83 3.71 6.02
CA PHE A 110 32.02 5.15 5.80
C PHE A 110 32.00 5.97 7.10
N ALA A 111 31.03 5.73 7.99
CA ALA A 111 30.92 6.47 9.25
C ALA A 111 32.11 6.23 10.18
N VAL A 112 32.58 4.98 10.29
CA VAL A 112 33.75 4.61 11.08
C VAL A 112 35.02 5.23 10.50
N ALA A 113 35.18 5.16 9.18
CA ALA A 113 36.31 5.76 8.48
C ALA A 113 36.43 7.28 8.74
N LEU A 114 35.29 7.98 8.80
CA LEU A 114 35.26 9.42 9.05
C LEU A 114 35.47 9.82 10.51
N GLN A 115 34.94 9.05 11.46
CA GLN A 115 34.90 9.48 12.86
C GLN A 115 36.02 8.90 13.71
N ALA A 116 36.39 7.64 13.46
CA ALA A 116 37.32 6.90 14.30
C ALA A 116 38.66 6.61 13.58
N GLU A 117 38.70 6.76 12.26
CA GLU A 117 39.86 6.40 11.40
C GLU A 117 40.37 4.97 11.65
N ASP A 118 39.51 4.08 12.17
CA ASP A 118 39.87 2.71 12.53
C ASP A 118 39.88 1.83 11.27
N ALA A 119 41.09 1.54 10.78
CA ALA A 119 41.32 0.71 9.60
C ALA A 119 40.76 -0.71 9.72
N VAL A 120 40.83 -1.31 10.91
CA VAL A 120 40.42 -2.71 11.12
C VAL A 120 38.90 -2.80 11.09
N LEU A 121 38.22 -1.92 11.82
CA LEU A 121 36.77 -1.90 11.88
C LEU A 121 36.16 -1.48 10.53
N THR A 122 36.77 -0.50 9.85
CA THR A 122 36.38 -0.09 8.49
C THR A 122 36.55 -1.22 7.48
N ALA A 123 37.66 -1.96 7.54
CA ALA A 123 37.89 -3.13 6.68
C ALA A 123 36.86 -4.23 6.96
N ALA A 124 36.50 -4.48 8.22
CA ALA A 124 35.50 -5.48 8.59
C ALA A 124 34.12 -5.17 8.00
N PHE A 125 33.64 -3.93 8.12
CA PHE A 125 32.37 -3.51 7.51
C PHE A 125 32.41 -3.52 5.98
N SER A 126 33.56 -3.17 5.37
CA SER A 126 33.75 -3.27 3.93
C SER A 126 33.72 -4.72 3.43
N ALA A 127 34.34 -5.65 4.17
CA ALA A 127 34.27 -7.08 3.88
C ALA A 127 32.82 -7.61 3.98
N ALA A 128 32.10 -7.24 5.04
CA ALA A 128 30.69 -7.63 5.21
C ALA A 128 29.82 -7.13 4.05
N THR A 129 30.06 -5.91 3.59
CA THR A 129 29.40 -5.32 2.41
C THR A 129 29.68 -6.13 1.14
N ALA A 130 30.95 -6.43 0.87
CA ALA A 130 31.34 -7.20 -0.30
C ALA A 130 30.73 -8.61 -0.29
N MET A 131 30.75 -9.29 0.87
CA MET A 131 30.16 -10.61 1.04
C MET A 131 28.65 -10.60 0.80
N ALA A 132 27.93 -9.61 1.35
CA ALA A 132 26.50 -9.46 1.10
C ALA A 132 26.20 -9.27 -0.40
N VAL A 133 26.99 -8.45 -1.11
CA VAL A 133 26.83 -8.27 -2.56
C VAL A 133 27.13 -9.56 -3.34
N LEU A 134 28.16 -10.33 -2.95
CA LEU A 134 28.44 -11.63 -3.56
C LEU A 134 27.31 -12.64 -3.34
N VAL A 135 26.72 -12.69 -2.14
CA VAL A 135 25.56 -13.53 -1.84
C VAL A 135 24.36 -13.13 -2.70
N ALA A 136 24.11 -11.84 -2.88
CA ALA A 136 23.06 -11.33 -3.75
C ALA A 136 23.32 -11.69 -5.23
N ALA A 137 24.56 -11.54 -5.71
CA ALA A 137 24.96 -11.89 -7.07
C ALA A 137 24.83 -13.40 -7.35
N ALA A 138 25.29 -14.24 -6.41
CA ALA A 138 25.13 -15.69 -6.47
C ALA A 138 23.65 -16.09 -6.45
N GLY A 139 22.84 -15.41 -5.62
CA GLY A 139 21.39 -15.56 -5.57
C GLY A 139 20.67 -15.23 -6.87
N ALA A 140 21.14 -14.20 -7.57
CA ALA A 140 20.58 -13.76 -8.85
C ALA A 140 20.85 -14.75 -9.98
N ARG A 141 21.90 -15.59 -9.89
CA ARG A 141 22.26 -16.64 -10.87
C ARG A 141 22.30 -16.11 -12.32
N GLY A 142 22.87 -14.93 -12.54
CA GLY A 142 22.98 -14.34 -13.89
C GLY A 142 21.64 -13.92 -14.52
N ARG A 143 20.59 -13.73 -13.71
CA ARG A 143 19.29 -13.19 -14.14
C ARG A 143 19.19 -11.70 -13.82
N PRO A 144 18.43 -10.94 -14.60
CA PRO A 144 18.21 -9.53 -14.30
C PRO A 144 17.48 -9.36 -12.95
N LEU A 145 17.95 -8.38 -12.19
CA LEU A 145 17.35 -7.90 -10.94
C LEU A 145 16.52 -6.64 -11.22
N ASP A 146 15.53 -6.37 -10.37
CA ASP A 146 14.73 -5.15 -10.44
C ASP A 146 15.62 -3.89 -10.34
N ARG A 147 15.32 -2.87 -11.14
CA ARG A 147 16.06 -1.60 -11.16
C ARG A 147 16.07 -0.89 -9.80
N ALA A 148 15.04 -1.09 -8.97
CA ALA A 148 14.98 -0.54 -7.63
C ALA A 148 16.14 -1.01 -6.73
N LEU A 149 16.68 -2.21 -6.99
CA LEU A 149 17.78 -2.80 -6.23
C LEU A 149 19.16 -2.18 -6.55
N TRP A 150 19.25 -1.31 -7.56
CA TRP A 150 20.50 -0.60 -7.88
C TRP A 150 20.84 0.49 -6.86
N ARG A 151 19.83 1.11 -6.25
CA ARG A 151 20.04 2.18 -5.24
C ARG A 151 20.85 1.69 -4.03
N PRO A 152 20.49 0.60 -3.34
CA PRO A 152 21.30 0.12 -2.22
C PRO A 152 22.71 -0.32 -2.65
N GLN A 153 22.88 -0.87 -3.86
CA GLN A 153 24.21 -1.19 -4.39
C GLN A 153 25.07 0.06 -4.64
N ALA A 154 24.48 1.13 -5.16
CA ALA A 154 25.18 2.40 -5.35
C ALA A 154 25.59 3.01 -4.00
N VAL A 155 24.72 2.96 -2.99
CA VAL A 155 25.05 3.41 -1.62
C VAL A 155 26.19 2.57 -1.03
N ALA A 156 26.13 1.24 -1.16
CA ALA A 156 27.20 0.34 -0.71
C ALA A 156 28.53 0.64 -1.42
N LEU A 157 28.50 0.90 -2.72
CA LEU A 157 29.68 1.24 -3.51
C LEU A 157 30.30 2.56 -3.06
N VAL A 158 29.48 3.61 -2.93
CA VAL A 158 29.96 4.92 -2.47
C VAL A 158 30.53 4.83 -1.06
N GLY A 159 29.81 4.16 -0.13
CA GLY A 159 30.26 4.00 1.25
C GLY A 159 31.61 3.29 1.35
N THR A 160 31.77 2.16 0.64
CA THR A 160 33.04 1.41 0.62
C THR A 160 34.16 2.17 -0.09
N ALA A 161 33.90 2.79 -1.25
CA ALA A 161 34.91 3.53 -2.00
C ALA A 161 35.46 4.73 -1.22
N VAL A 162 34.58 5.49 -0.56
CA VAL A 162 34.99 6.64 0.24
C VAL A 162 35.76 6.18 1.48
N ALA A 163 35.35 5.08 2.12
CA ALA A 163 36.07 4.52 3.26
C ALA A 163 37.55 4.18 2.95
N VAL A 164 37.84 3.67 1.73
CA VAL A 164 39.23 3.42 1.29
C VAL A 164 40.04 4.71 1.23
N VAL A 165 39.44 5.81 0.74
CA VAL A 165 40.14 7.08 0.58
C VAL A 165 40.55 7.66 1.93
N PHE A 166 39.68 7.57 2.94
CA PHE A 166 39.93 8.17 4.24
C PHE A 166 40.94 7.39 5.08
N VAL A 167 40.91 6.05 5.05
CA VAL A 167 41.74 5.24 5.96
C VAL A 167 42.91 4.55 5.24
N GLY A 168 42.98 4.66 3.91
CA GLY A 168 43.93 3.92 3.10
C GLY A 168 45.39 4.26 3.33
N GLY A 169 45.69 5.48 3.81
CA GLY A 169 47.06 5.91 4.10
C GLY A 169 47.67 5.31 5.37
N GLY A 170 46.84 4.85 6.32
CA GLY A 170 47.26 4.35 7.64
C GLY A 170 46.98 2.87 7.89
N ALA A 171 46.37 2.18 6.93
CA ALA A 171 45.94 0.79 7.10
C ALA A 171 47.07 -0.22 6.87
N THR A 172 47.02 -1.34 7.60
CA THR A 172 47.93 -2.46 7.41
C THR A 172 47.70 -3.13 6.04
N ALA A 173 48.71 -3.79 5.48
CA ALA A 173 48.60 -4.49 4.18
C ALA A 173 47.34 -5.41 4.04
N PRO A 174 46.98 -6.26 5.03
CA PRO A 174 45.76 -7.08 4.92
C PRO A 174 44.48 -6.23 4.95
N ALA A 175 44.42 -5.19 5.79
CA ALA A 175 43.27 -4.28 5.82
C ALA A 175 43.13 -3.52 4.50
N MET A 176 44.25 -3.08 3.91
CA MET A 176 44.27 -2.41 2.61
C MET A 176 43.76 -3.29 1.48
N THR A 177 44.09 -4.58 1.49
CA THR A 177 43.60 -5.54 0.49
C THR A 177 42.07 -5.63 0.52
N VAL A 178 41.49 -5.67 1.72
CA VAL A 178 40.03 -5.71 1.92
C VAL A 178 39.38 -4.39 1.52
N LEU A 179 39.96 -3.27 1.96
CA LEU A 179 39.45 -1.93 1.66
C LEU A 179 39.37 -1.71 0.16
N VAL A 180 40.43 -2.01 -0.60
CA VAL A 180 40.43 -1.87 -2.06
C VAL A 180 39.55 -2.92 -2.75
N GLY A 181 39.55 -4.16 -2.26
CA GLY A 181 38.79 -5.26 -2.86
C GLY A 181 37.27 -5.06 -2.79
N ALA A 182 36.76 -4.51 -1.69
CA ALA A 182 35.32 -4.32 -1.47
C ALA A 182 34.64 -3.45 -2.55
N PRO A 183 35.05 -2.20 -2.83
CA PRO A 183 34.42 -1.38 -3.86
C PRO A 183 34.61 -1.97 -5.27
N ILE A 184 35.72 -2.69 -5.53
CA ILE A 184 35.90 -3.41 -6.80
C ILE A 184 34.81 -4.48 -6.94
N ILE A 185 34.60 -5.33 -5.93
CA ILE A 185 33.57 -6.38 -5.95
C ILE A 185 32.18 -5.77 -6.15
N VAL A 186 31.84 -4.73 -5.39
CA VAL A 186 30.54 -4.07 -5.49
C VAL A 186 30.35 -3.43 -6.87
N GLY A 187 31.37 -2.73 -7.37
CA GLY A 187 31.37 -2.08 -8.67
C GLY A 187 31.25 -3.08 -9.82
N THR A 188 32.03 -4.16 -9.81
CA THR A 188 31.95 -5.23 -10.81
C THR A 188 30.58 -5.90 -10.78
N SER A 189 30.00 -6.17 -9.61
CA SER A 189 28.65 -6.73 -9.50
C SER A 189 27.59 -5.79 -10.09
N LEU A 190 27.69 -4.49 -9.84
CA LEU A 190 26.77 -3.49 -10.39
C LEU A 190 26.86 -3.44 -11.92
N VAL A 191 28.08 -3.36 -12.47
CA VAL A 191 28.34 -3.34 -13.91
C VAL A 191 27.86 -4.64 -14.57
N ALA A 192 28.17 -5.80 -13.99
CA ALA A 192 27.68 -7.09 -14.48
C ALA A 192 26.15 -7.13 -14.50
N GLY A 193 25.49 -6.61 -13.46
CA GLY A 193 24.04 -6.47 -13.42
C GLY A 193 23.47 -5.61 -14.55
N MET A 194 24.13 -4.49 -14.88
CA MET A 194 23.76 -3.63 -16.01
C MET A 194 23.94 -4.35 -17.36
N ILE A 195 25.06 -5.05 -17.54
CA ILE A 195 25.34 -5.84 -18.75
C ILE A 195 24.29 -6.95 -18.93
N ILE A 196 23.98 -7.71 -17.88
CA ILE A 196 22.97 -8.77 -17.91
C ILE A 196 21.60 -8.20 -18.32
N ARG A 197 21.23 -7.02 -17.81
CA ARG A 197 19.99 -6.34 -18.18
C ARG A 197 19.99 -5.88 -19.63
N GLY A 198 21.10 -5.36 -20.14
CA GLY A 198 21.27 -5.02 -21.55
C GLY A 198 21.20 -6.24 -22.48
N ALA A 199 21.77 -7.37 -22.05
CA ALA A 199 21.74 -8.63 -22.80
C ALA A 199 20.37 -9.32 -22.76
N LYS A 200 19.54 -9.07 -21.74
CA LYS A 200 18.22 -9.69 -21.54
C LYS A 200 17.12 -8.64 -21.28
N PRO A 201 16.84 -7.76 -22.26
CA PRO A 201 15.95 -6.62 -22.05
C PRO A 201 14.50 -7.03 -21.76
N GLN A 202 14.01 -8.12 -22.37
CA GLN A 202 12.65 -8.63 -22.13
C GLN A 202 12.49 -9.14 -20.69
N GLN A 203 13.41 -9.97 -20.21
CA GLN A 203 13.38 -10.48 -18.83
C GLN A 203 13.56 -9.36 -17.80
N ALA A 204 14.33 -8.32 -18.12
CA ALA A 204 14.48 -7.16 -17.26
C ALA A 204 13.16 -6.39 -17.12
N ARG A 205 12.45 -6.16 -18.22
CA ARG A 205 11.11 -5.53 -18.21
C ARG A 205 10.10 -6.36 -17.44
N GLU A 206 10.09 -7.68 -17.63
CA GLU A 206 9.19 -8.57 -16.88
C GLU A 206 9.38 -8.47 -15.36
N VAL A 207 10.63 -8.33 -14.89
CA VAL A 207 10.92 -8.17 -13.46
C VAL A 207 10.50 -6.78 -12.97
N ASP A 208 10.83 -5.73 -13.73
CA ASP A 208 10.48 -4.35 -13.36
C ASP A 208 8.94 -4.15 -13.31
N ASP A 209 8.21 -4.73 -14.26
CA ASP A 209 6.76 -4.64 -14.37
C ASP A 209 6.02 -5.70 -13.54
N SER A 210 6.75 -6.63 -12.90
CA SER A 210 6.16 -7.80 -12.24
C SER A 210 5.11 -7.45 -11.19
N LEU A 211 5.39 -6.45 -10.37
CA LEU A 211 4.50 -6.03 -9.30
C LEU A 211 3.27 -5.31 -9.86
N THR A 212 3.46 -4.44 -10.84
CA THR A 212 2.38 -3.74 -11.55
C THR A 212 1.48 -4.74 -12.28
N ALA A 213 2.04 -5.73 -12.97
CA ALA A 213 1.31 -6.80 -13.62
C ALA A 213 0.53 -7.68 -12.63
N ALA A 214 1.12 -7.99 -11.46
CA ALA A 214 0.43 -8.74 -10.41
C ALA A 214 -0.74 -7.95 -9.82
N TYR A 215 -0.57 -6.65 -9.58
CA TYR A 215 -1.67 -5.78 -9.15
C TYR A 215 -2.77 -5.66 -10.21
N ARG A 216 -2.42 -5.47 -11.48
CA ARG A 216 -3.41 -5.44 -12.59
C ARG A 216 -4.23 -6.72 -12.68
N ALA A 217 -3.61 -7.89 -12.52
CA ALA A 217 -4.31 -9.17 -12.49
C ALA A 217 -5.32 -9.25 -11.32
N VAL A 218 -4.91 -8.83 -10.12
CA VAL A 218 -5.80 -8.81 -8.95
C VAL A 218 -6.94 -7.80 -9.13
N ILE A 219 -6.67 -6.64 -9.72
CA ILE A 219 -7.70 -5.62 -10.01
C ILE A 219 -8.72 -6.16 -11.01
N ALA A 220 -8.29 -6.91 -12.02
CA ALA A 220 -9.20 -7.53 -12.98
C ALA A 220 -10.13 -8.58 -12.34
N ASP A 221 -9.65 -9.32 -11.33
CA ASP A 221 -10.43 -10.33 -10.60
C ASP A 221 -11.30 -9.73 -9.48
N LEU A 222 -11.07 -8.48 -9.10
CA LEU A 222 -11.70 -7.85 -7.94
C LEU A 222 -13.22 -7.70 -8.04
N PRO A 223 -13.81 -7.32 -9.21
CA PRO A 223 -15.26 -7.23 -9.36
C PRO A 223 -16.01 -8.51 -8.97
N ALA A 224 -15.47 -9.69 -9.33
CA ALA A 224 -16.10 -10.96 -8.98
C ALA A 224 -16.09 -11.25 -7.47
N HIS A 225 -15.08 -10.75 -6.75
CA HIS A 225 -15.00 -10.87 -5.29
C HIS A 225 -15.91 -9.84 -4.60
N VAL A 226 -16.03 -8.64 -5.16
CA VAL A 226 -16.97 -7.61 -4.73
C VAL A 226 -18.39 -8.13 -4.84
N GLU A 227 -18.79 -8.62 -6.01
CA GLU A 227 -20.12 -9.15 -6.25
C GLU A 227 -20.47 -10.32 -5.32
N ARG A 228 -19.49 -11.19 -5.03
CA ARG A 228 -19.66 -12.26 -4.05
C ARG A 228 -19.89 -11.71 -2.65
N LEU A 229 -19.07 -10.75 -2.21
CA LEU A 229 -19.18 -10.15 -0.89
C LEU A 229 -20.47 -9.34 -0.74
N GLU A 230 -20.92 -8.65 -1.78
CA GLU A 230 -22.22 -7.97 -1.81
C GLU A 230 -23.35 -8.99 -1.65
N ARG A 231 -23.33 -10.11 -2.39
CA ARG A 231 -24.32 -11.18 -2.22
C ARG A 231 -24.33 -11.79 -0.82
N GLU A 232 -23.15 -12.07 -0.25
CA GLU A 232 -23.03 -12.58 1.13
C GLU A 232 -23.56 -11.58 2.15
N THR A 233 -23.28 -10.29 1.95
CA THR A 233 -23.75 -9.20 2.81
C THR A 233 -25.27 -9.04 2.72
N SER A 234 -25.83 -9.05 1.50
CA SER A 234 -27.27 -9.00 1.27
C SER A 234 -28.00 -10.21 1.83
N ALA A 235 -27.39 -11.41 1.81
CA ALA A 235 -27.97 -12.61 2.41
C ALA A 235 -27.92 -12.58 3.95
N ALA A 236 -26.92 -11.93 4.54
CA ALA A 236 -26.75 -11.83 5.98
C ALA A 236 -27.62 -10.73 6.63
N LEU A 237 -28.02 -9.72 5.86
CA LEU A 237 -28.89 -8.63 6.30
C LEU A 237 -30.37 -8.97 6.01
N PRO A 238 -31.27 -8.87 7.01
CA PRO A 238 -32.71 -8.94 6.77
C PRO A 238 -33.14 -7.92 5.69
N PRO A 239 -34.03 -8.29 4.73
CA PRO A 239 -34.40 -7.42 3.62
C PRO A 239 -34.94 -6.04 4.04
N GLU A 240 -35.67 -5.98 5.15
CA GLU A 240 -36.21 -4.73 5.69
C GLU A 240 -35.11 -3.78 6.18
N ARG A 241 -34.06 -4.34 6.81
CA ARG A 241 -32.89 -3.58 7.28
C ARG A 241 -32.09 -3.02 6.12
N ALA A 242 -31.83 -3.87 5.12
CA ALA A 242 -31.09 -3.47 3.92
C ALA A 242 -31.80 -2.31 3.21
N ARG A 243 -33.11 -2.43 2.95
CA ARG A 243 -33.93 -1.37 2.34
C ARG A 243 -33.95 -0.10 3.18
N PHE A 244 -33.99 -0.20 4.51
CA PHE A 244 -33.94 0.97 5.37
C PHE A 244 -32.61 1.72 5.25
N VAL A 245 -31.47 1.00 5.31
CA VAL A 245 -30.14 1.61 5.13
C VAL A 245 -30.00 2.25 3.75
N GLU A 246 -30.48 1.59 2.70
CA GLU A 246 -30.46 2.13 1.33
C GLU A 246 -31.26 3.44 1.25
N ARG A 247 -32.51 3.46 1.74
CA ARG A 247 -33.33 4.69 1.78
C ARG A 247 -32.68 5.79 2.61
N ALA A 248 -32.14 5.45 3.78
CA ALA A 248 -31.44 6.40 4.64
C ALA A 248 -30.20 6.96 3.94
N ARG A 249 -29.41 6.13 3.27
CA ARG A 249 -28.23 6.55 2.53
C ARG A 249 -28.58 7.47 1.38
N THR A 250 -29.56 7.13 0.55
CA THR A 250 -29.99 7.99 -0.56
C THR A 250 -30.39 9.38 -0.04
N ALA A 251 -31.28 9.43 0.97
CA ALA A 251 -31.74 10.69 1.54
C ALA A 251 -30.61 11.50 2.22
N VAL A 252 -29.72 10.83 2.95
CA VAL A 252 -28.59 11.49 3.63
C VAL A 252 -27.57 12.00 2.62
N PHE A 253 -27.19 11.20 1.61
CA PHE A 253 -26.20 11.61 0.63
C PHE A 253 -26.70 12.73 -0.27
N GLU A 254 -28.01 12.77 -0.57
CA GLU A 254 -28.63 13.90 -1.26
C GLU A 254 -28.50 15.19 -0.43
N ARG A 255 -28.87 15.16 0.86
CA ARG A 255 -28.77 16.31 1.77
C ARG A 255 -27.32 16.77 2.00
N VAL A 256 -26.40 15.83 2.21
CA VAL A 256 -24.97 16.13 2.39
C VAL A 256 -24.39 16.78 1.12
N ARG A 257 -24.80 16.33 -0.07
CA ARG A 257 -24.34 16.94 -1.34
C ARG A 257 -24.88 18.37 -1.51
N ALA A 258 -26.11 18.63 -1.07
CA ALA A 258 -26.70 19.97 -1.11
C ALA A 258 -26.18 20.93 -0.02
N ASP A 259 -25.55 20.44 1.04
CA ASP A 259 -25.07 21.28 2.15
C ASP A 259 -23.77 22.02 1.78
N GLU A 260 -23.81 23.36 1.78
CA GLU A 260 -22.70 24.24 1.42
C GLU A 260 -21.44 24.04 2.27
N ARG A 261 -21.58 23.57 3.51
CA ARG A 261 -20.47 23.34 4.45
C ARG A 261 -19.61 22.14 4.06
N VAL A 262 -20.13 21.25 3.23
CA VAL A 262 -19.42 20.06 2.77
C VAL A 262 -18.41 20.47 1.72
N ARG A 263 -17.14 20.14 1.93
CA ARG A 263 -16.07 20.43 0.97
C ARG A 263 -16.35 19.74 -0.36
N GLU A 264 -16.01 20.41 -1.46
CA GLU A 264 -16.23 19.91 -2.81
C GLU A 264 -15.62 18.52 -3.04
N ARG A 265 -14.41 18.28 -2.50
CA ARG A 265 -13.77 16.95 -2.52
C ARG A 265 -14.64 15.85 -1.89
N ALA A 266 -15.28 16.13 -0.75
CA ALA A 266 -16.15 15.16 -0.09
C ALA A 266 -17.43 14.91 -0.89
N ARG A 267 -18.01 15.95 -1.52
CA ARG A 267 -19.16 15.81 -2.41
C ARG A 267 -18.84 14.91 -3.60
N ARG A 268 -17.70 15.16 -4.28
CA ARG A 268 -17.26 14.34 -5.42
C ARG A 268 -17.03 12.88 -5.04
N ARG A 269 -16.48 12.62 -3.84
CA ARG A 269 -16.29 11.26 -3.34
C ARG A 269 -17.60 10.54 -3.04
N LEU A 270 -18.66 11.24 -2.62
CA LEU A 270 -19.96 10.63 -2.32
C LEU A 270 -20.86 10.48 -3.54
N ALA A 271 -20.68 11.30 -4.58
CA ALA A 271 -21.52 11.32 -5.78
C ALA A 271 -21.73 9.94 -6.46
N PRO A 272 -20.72 9.06 -6.57
CA PRO A 272 -20.88 7.75 -7.22
C PRO A 272 -21.75 6.75 -6.44
N HIS A 273 -22.04 7.01 -5.15
CA HIS A 273 -22.48 5.99 -4.20
C HIS A 273 -23.93 6.11 -3.74
N GLY A 274 -24.74 7.00 -4.33
CA GLY A 274 -26.14 7.22 -3.91
C GLY A 274 -26.99 5.94 -4.01
N ASP A 275 -27.25 5.51 -5.24
CA ASP A 275 -28.16 4.38 -5.54
C ASP A 275 -27.45 3.18 -6.18
N ALA A 276 -26.13 3.29 -6.39
CA ALA A 276 -25.35 2.31 -7.14
C ALA A 276 -25.08 0.99 -6.38
N HIS A 277 -25.41 0.92 -5.10
CA HIS A 277 -24.98 -0.17 -4.22
C HIS A 277 -26.11 -0.63 -3.29
N GLY A 278 -26.10 -1.90 -2.89
CA GLY A 278 -26.94 -2.37 -1.76
C GLY A 278 -26.47 -1.83 -0.42
N ALA A 279 -27.18 -2.14 0.67
CA ALA A 279 -26.73 -1.80 2.04
C ALA A 279 -25.31 -2.31 2.34
N GLY A 280 -24.41 -1.41 2.75
CA GLY A 280 -23.00 -1.76 3.01
C GLY A 280 -22.11 -1.78 1.78
N GLY A 281 -22.67 -1.56 0.58
CA GLY A 281 -21.90 -1.59 -0.66
C GLY A 281 -21.00 -0.37 -0.86
N VAL A 282 -21.22 0.75 -0.16
CA VAL A 282 -20.26 1.88 -0.18
C VAL A 282 -19.00 1.52 0.59
N ILE A 283 -19.15 0.85 1.74
CA ILE A 283 -18.03 0.30 2.50
C ILE A 283 -17.25 -0.71 1.66
N ILE A 284 -17.95 -1.60 0.96
CA ILE A 284 -17.33 -2.61 0.08
C ILE A 284 -16.62 -1.94 -1.09
N ALA A 285 -17.26 -1.00 -1.79
CA ALA A 285 -16.70 -0.29 -2.93
C ALA A 285 -15.43 0.50 -2.56
N ASP A 286 -15.42 1.15 -1.40
CA ASP A 286 -14.28 1.92 -0.92
C ASP A 286 -13.06 1.03 -0.59
N PHE A 287 -13.26 -0.16 -0.02
CA PHE A 287 -12.17 -1.14 0.17
C PHE A 287 -11.80 -1.91 -1.09
N ALA A 288 -12.72 -2.02 -2.05
CA ALA A 288 -12.45 -2.57 -3.37
C ALA A 288 -11.66 -1.60 -4.24
N ASP A 289 -11.66 -0.31 -3.94
CA ASP A 289 -10.84 0.66 -4.63
C ASP A 289 -9.34 0.37 -4.42
N PRO A 290 -8.59 0.08 -5.49
CA PRO A 290 -7.16 -0.19 -5.40
C PRO A 290 -6.36 0.97 -4.80
N LEU A 291 -6.85 2.21 -4.89
CA LEU A 291 -6.22 3.37 -4.23
C LEU A 291 -6.24 3.28 -2.70
N THR A 292 -7.12 2.47 -2.12
CA THR A 292 -7.25 2.32 -0.66
C THR A 292 -6.18 1.38 -0.07
N TRP A 293 -5.64 0.46 -0.86
CA TRP A 293 -4.72 -0.58 -0.36
C TRP A 293 -3.41 -0.72 -1.14
N MET A 294 -3.30 -0.09 -2.32
CA MET A 294 -2.08 -0.08 -3.13
C MET A 294 -1.24 1.18 -2.84
N PRO A 295 0.10 1.08 -2.86
CA PRO A 295 0.97 2.26 -2.83
C PRO A 295 0.65 3.21 -4.00
N GLU A 296 0.58 4.52 -3.72
CA GLU A 296 0.17 5.53 -4.70
C GLU A 296 1.02 5.53 -5.98
N ALA A 297 2.34 5.35 -5.87
CA ALA A 297 3.23 5.25 -7.02
C ALA A 297 2.87 4.07 -7.95
N LEU A 298 2.42 2.95 -7.37
CA LEU A 298 1.97 1.80 -8.14
C LEU A 298 0.57 2.03 -8.70
N ALA A 299 -0.30 2.72 -7.98
CA ALA A 299 -1.61 3.12 -8.48
C ALA A 299 -1.55 3.95 -9.75
N ARG A 300 -0.70 4.99 -9.78
CA ARG A 300 -0.48 5.81 -10.99
C ARG A 300 0.05 4.99 -12.17
N SER A 301 0.79 3.92 -11.90
CA SER A 301 1.29 3.03 -12.96
C SER A 301 0.31 1.94 -13.39
N ALA A 302 -0.60 1.55 -12.49
CA ALA A 302 -1.57 0.48 -12.72
C ALA A 302 -2.76 0.98 -13.53
N TYR A 303 -3.14 2.24 -13.36
CA TYR A 303 -4.20 2.93 -14.10
C TYR A 303 -3.66 3.73 -15.28
N THR A 304 -4.42 3.79 -16.37
CA THR A 304 -4.22 4.79 -17.42
C THR A 304 -4.72 6.14 -16.95
N THR A 305 -4.15 7.24 -17.45
CA THR A 305 -4.60 8.61 -17.13
C THR A 305 -6.07 8.85 -17.48
N ASP A 306 -6.59 8.09 -18.44
CA ASP A 306 -7.99 8.15 -18.87
C ASP A 306 -8.95 7.34 -17.96
N ASP A 307 -8.43 6.55 -17.02
CA ASP A 307 -9.29 5.86 -16.05
C ASP A 307 -9.82 6.90 -15.04
N PRO A 308 -11.14 7.00 -14.81
CA PRO A 308 -11.71 7.91 -13.81
C PRO A 308 -11.23 7.62 -12.38
N ARG A 309 -10.63 6.45 -12.14
CA ARG A 309 -10.00 6.05 -10.87
C ARG A 309 -8.52 6.41 -10.79
N HIS A 310 -7.94 7.08 -11.79
CA HIS A 310 -6.57 7.56 -11.73
C HIS A 310 -6.39 8.56 -10.57
N PRO A 311 -5.30 8.50 -9.78
CA PRO A 311 -5.09 9.38 -8.62
C PRO A 311 -5.22 10.88 -8.95
N ASP A 312 -4.68 11.29 -10.10
CA ASP A 312 -4.69 12.69 -10.53
C ASP A 312 -6.09 13.20 -10.88
N ASN A 313 -7.04 12.30 -11.18
CA ASN A 313 -8.42 12.65 -11.49
C ASN A 313 -9.29 12.85 -10.24
N ARG A 314 -8.77 12.60 -9.03
CA ARG A 314 -9.50 12.70 -7.75
C ARG A 314 -9.27 13.98 -6.96
N ASP A 315 -8.17 14.70 -7.23
CA ASP A 315 -7.70 15.81 -6.39
C ASP A 315 -7.79 17.19 -7.07
N GLY A 316 -8.24 17.24 -8.34
CA GLY A 316 -8.65 18.50 -9.01
C GLY A 316 -10.02 19.01 -8.55
#